data_AF-A0A1E9A0K1-F1
#
_entry.id   AF-A0A1E9A0K1-F1
#
_cell.length_a   1.000
_cell.length_b   1.000
_cell.length_c   1.000
_cell.angle_alpha   90.00
_cell.angle_beta   90.00
_cell.angle_gamma   90.00
#
_symmetry.space_group_name_H-M   'P 1'
#
loop_
_entity.id
_entity.type
_entity.pdbx_description
1 polymer ?
#
loop_
_entity_poly.entity_id
_entity_poly.type
_entity_poly.pdbx_seq_one_letter_code
_entity_poly.pdbx_strand_id
1 'polypeptide(L)'
;MSKRKIILYISLVVIVALLITGYVMHKHKKDKYIETQKARIDLYFKHNLKNYKSLQITKVYKSPMGGYFISGYINNDKQYYFDAHISSIESYQFNGNLGFNPKTLEKLFYHPDPSKQLNPNEIIKREHMNKQDYEADPPIIWGF
;
A
#
# COMPACT_ATOMS: atom_id res chain seq x y z
N MET A 1 20.74 37.13 -28.65
CA MET A 1 19.61 36.97 -27.70
C MET A 1 19.79 37.96 -26.56
N SER A 2 18.76 38.72 -26.14
CA SER A 2 18.95 39.73 -25.08
C SER A 2 19.21 39.06 -23.73
N LYS A 3 20.00 39.70 -22.85
CA LYS A 3 20.32 39.19 -21.50
C LYS A 3 19.05 38.81 -20.72
N ARG A 4 17.97 39.59 -20.87
CA ARG A 4 16.65 39.29 -20.30
C ARG A 4 16.05 37.98 -20.83
N LYS A 5 16.12 37.72 -22.13
CA LYS A 5 15.64 36.46 -22.73
C LYS A 5 16.47 35.27 -22.24
N ILE A 6 17.79 35.41 -22.10
CA ILE A 6 18.67 34.36 -21.54
C ILE A 6 18.26 34.02 -20.10
N ILE A 7 18.06 35.02 -19.24
CA ILE A 7 17.62 34.81 -17.85
C ILE A 7 16.26 34.11 -17.80
N LEU A 8 15.31 34.49 -18.66
CA LEU A 8 14.00 33.84 -18.74
C LEU A 8 14.11 32.36 -19.16
N TYR A 9 14.96 32.04 -20.15
CA TYR A 9 15.19 30.65 -20.56
C TYR A 9 15.83 29.83 -19.44
N ILE A 10 16.84 30.36 -18.74
CA ILE A 10 17.47 29.68 -17.61
C ILE A 10 16.44 29.42 -16.50
N SER A 11 15.65 30.44 -16.15
CA SER A 11 14.58 30.30 -15.15
C SER A 11 13.58 29.19 -15.54
N LEU A 12 13.15 29.16 -16.81
CA LEU A 12 12.25 28.13 -17.32
C LEU A 12 12.86 26.73 -17.20
N VAL A 13 14.14 26.56 -17.56
CA VAL A 13 14.84 25.27 -17.43
C VAL A 13 14.92 24.83 -15.98
N VAL A 14 15.24 25.75 -15.05
CA VAL A 14 15.29 25.45 -13.61
C VAL A 14 13.91 25.00 -13.10
N ILE A 15 12.84 25.70 -13.47
CA ILE A 15 11.46 25.33 -13.08
C ILE A 15 11.13 23.92 -13.59
N VAL A 16 11.42 23.61 -14.85
CA VAL A 16 11.16 22.28 -15.42
C VAL A 16 11.96 21.19 -14.69
N ALA A 17 13.24 21.43 -14.38
CA ALA A 17 14.07 20.48 -13.65
C ALA A 17 13.52 20.20 -12.23
N LEU A 18 13.06 21.23 -11.52
CA LEU A 18 12.43 21.08 -10.21
C LEU A 18 11.12 20.28 -10.28
N LEU A 19 10.29 20.52 -11.30
CA LEU A 19 9.04 19.76 -11.50
C LEU A 19 9.32 18.26 -11.77
N ILE A 20 10.29 17.96 -12.63
CA ILE A 20 10.70 16.57 -12.92
C ILE A 20 11.21 15.89 -11.65
N THR A 21 12.07 16.57 -10.89
CA THR A 21 12.65 16.02 -9.66
C THR A 21 11.56 15.77 -8.62
N GLY A 22 10.65 16.72 -8.41
CA GLY A 22 9.51 16.57 -7.51
C GLY A 22 8.61 15.41 -7.90
N TYR A 23 8.32 15.24 -9.19
CA TYR A 23 7.54 14.11 -9.69
C TYR A 23 8.22 12.76 -9.43
N VAL A 24 9.52 12.65 -9.72
CA VAL A 24 10.28 11.41 -9.50
C VAL A 24 10.32 11.03 -8.02
N MET A 25 10.60 12.01 -7.13
CA MET A 25 10.60 11.77 -5.68
C MET A 25 9.22 11.34 -5.17
N HIS A 26 8.16 11.98 -5.65
CA HIS A 26 6.80 11.64 -5.28
C HIS A 26 6.42 10.22 -5.72
N LYS A 27 6.74 9.86 -6.97
CA LYS A 27 6.51 8.53 -7.51
C LYS A 27 7.26 7.47 -6.70
N HIS A 28 8.54 7.70 -6.41
CA HIS A 28 9.34 6.79 -5.60
C HIS A 28 8.76 6.59 -4.19
N LYS A 29 8.32 7.67 -3.52
CA LYS A 29 7.66 7.56 -2.21
C LYS A 29 6.37 6.73 -2.30
N LYS A 30 5.56 6.96 -3.33
CA LYS A 30 4.32 6.23 -3.57
C LYS A 30 4.58 4.74 -3.81
N ASP A 31 5.51 4.41 -4.70
CA ASP A 31 5.85 3.04 -5.05
C ASP A 31 6.41 2.30 -3.84
N LYS A 32 7.31 2.94 -3.07
CA LYS A 32 7.83 2.38 -1.81
C LYS A 32 6.70 2.08 -0.82
N TYR A 33 5.79 3.03 -0.58
CA TYR A 33 4.67 2.81 0.32
C TYR A 33 3.79 1.64 -0.13
N ILE A 34 3.43 1.58 -1.41
CA ILE A 34 2.59 0.50 -1.95
C ILE A 34 3.26 -0.86 -1.77
N GLU A 35 4.56 -1.00 -2.08
CA GLU A 35 5.28 -2.26 -1.88
C GLU A 35 5.38 -2.64 -0.40
N THR A 36 5.61 -1.67 0.50
CA THR A 36 5.58 -1.92 1.95
C THR A 36 4.21 -2.44 2.41
N GLN A 37 3.11 -1.81 1.98
CA GLN A 37 1.77 -2.25 2.38
C GLN A 37 1.40 -3.61 1.76
N LYS A 38 1.82 -3.87 0.52
CA LYS A 38 1.71 -5.18 -0.12
C LYS A 38 2.47 -6.26 0.64
N ALA A 39 3.67 -5.97 1.14
CA ALA A 39 4.42 -6.89 1.99
C ALA A 39 3.69 -7.21 3.30
N ARG A 40 3.03 -6.23 3.92
CA ARG A 40 2.21 -6.43 5.13
C ARG A 40 0.96 -7.27 4.84
N ILE A 41 0.29 -7.06 3.70
CA ILE A 41 -0.86 -7.85 3.27
C ILE A 41 -0.44 -9.30 2.98
N ASP A 42 0.67 -9.49 2.26
CA ASP A 42 1.24 -10.82 1.99
C ASP A 42 1.60 -11.55 3.29
N LEU A 43 2.23 -10.85 4.25
CA LEU A 43 2.56 -11.38 5.57
C LEU A 43 1.31 -11.83 6.33
N TYR A 44 0.27 -10.99 6.34
CA TYR A 44 -1.01 -11.33 6.98
C TYR A 44 -1.63 -12.58 6.34
N PHE A 45 -1.66 -12.69 5.01
CA PHE A 45 -2.24 -13.86 4.34
C PHE A 45 -1.42 -15.13 4.57
N LYS A 46 -0.09 -15.07 4.56
CA LYS A 46 0.79 -16.21 4.87
C LYS A 46 0.48 -16.84 6.22
N HIS A 47 0.15 -16.01 7.21
CA HIS A 47 -0.02 -16.46 8.59
C HIS A 47 -1.45 -16.85 8.92
N ASN A 48 -2.42 -16.29 8.21
CA ASN A 48 -3.82 -16.44 8.55
C ASN A 48 -4.61 -17.34 7.58
N LEU A 49 -4.10 -17.63 6.37
CA LEU A 49 -4.79 -18.44 5.36
C LEU A 49 -4.15 -19.81 5.13
N LYS A 50 -5.00 -20.81 4.94
CA LYS A 50 -4.67 -22.12 4.39
C LYS A 50 -4.44 -22.00 2.89
N ASN A 51 -3.44 -22.74 2.38
CA ASN A 51 -3.16 -22.87 0.96
C ASN A 51 -2.94 -21.52 0.23
N TYR A 52 -2.44 -20.50 0.92
CA TYR A 52 -2.04 -19.24 0.30
C TYR A 52 -0.77 -19.42 -0.54
N LYS A 53 -0.77 -18.89 -1.77
CA LYS A 53 0.29 -19.07 -2.77
C LYS A 53 0.74 -17.78 -3.43
N SER A 54 -0.18 -16.86 -3.72
CA SER A 54 0.12 -15.62 -4.44
C SER A 54 -0.83 -14.49 -4.08
N LEU A 55 -0.33 -13.26 -4.25
CA LEU A 55 -1.06 -12.00 -4.12
C LEU A 55 -0.95 -11.21 -5.42
N GLN A 56 -2.08 -10.72 -5.92
CA GLN A 56 -2.14 -9.85 -7.07
C GLN A 56 -2.90 -8.57 -6.71
N ILE A 57 -2.22 -7.42 -6.78
CA ILE A 57 -2.82 -6.11 -6.56
C ILE A 57 -3.44 -5.62 -7.87
N THR A 58 -4.71 -5.20 -7.82
CA THR A 58 -5.44 -4.67 -8.98
C THR A 58 -5.66 -3.17 -8.91
N LYS A 59 -5.77 -2.59 -7.71
CA LYS A 59 -6.06 -1.18 -7.53
C LYS A 59 -5.48 -0.65 -6.22
N VAL A 60 -4.97 0.57 -6.26
CA VAL A 60 -4.62 1.36 -5.08
C VAL A 60 -5.29 2.73 -5.20
N TYR A 61 -6.05 3.13 -4.18
CA TYR A 61 -6.72 4.42 -4.18
C TYR A 61 -6.83 5.00 -2.76
N LYS A 62 -7.20 6.28 -2.69
CA LYS A 62 -7.44 7.00 -1.43
C LYS A 62 -8.90 7.43 -1.38
N SER A 63 -9.56 7.20 -0.25
CA SER A 63 -10.94 7.66 -0.06
C SER A 63 -11.00 9.16 0.25
N PRO A 64 -12.16 9.81 0.05
CA PRO A 64 -12.38 11.19 0.49
C PRO A 64 -12.11 11.42 1.99
N MET A 65 -12.31 10.38 2.82
CA MET A 65 -12.03 10.42 4.26
C MET A 65 -10.55 10.23 4.60
N GLY A 66 -9.68 10.08 3.60
CA GLY A 66 -8.24 10.03 3.77
C GLY A 66 -7.64 8.63 4.02
N GLY A 67 -8.47 7.58 4.04
CA GLY A 67 -8.01 6.19 4.11
C GLY A 67 -7.49 5.69 2.77
N TYR A 68 -6.46 4.84 2.79
CA TYR A 68 -5.96 4.15 1.61
C TYR A 68 -6.60 2.78 1.49
N PHE A 69 -6.82 2.36 0.25
CA PHE A 69 -7.37 1.08 -0.11
C PHE A 69 -6.45 0.39 -1.10
N ILE A 70 -6.13 -0.87 -0.82
CA ILE A 70 -5.38 -1.75 -1.71
C ILE A 70 -6.26 -2.94 -2.00
N SER A 71 -6.76 -3.03 -3.22
CA SER A 71 -7.62 -4.11 -3.65
C SER A 71 -6.88 -5.07 -4.56
N GLY A 72 -7.28 -6.34 -4.52
CA GLY A 72 -6.62 -7.39 -5.26
C GLY A 72 -7.31 -8.74 -5.09
N TYR A 73 -6.62 -9.80 -5.51
CA TYR A 73 -7.04 -11.16 -5.27
C TYR A 73 -5.84 -12.06 -4.99
N ILE A 74 -6.11 -13.20 -4.36
CA ILE A 74 -5.08 -14.18 -4.00
C ILE A 74 -5.21 -15.47 -4.81
N ASN A 75 -4.15 -16.27 -4.83
CA ASN A 75 -4.11 -17.59 -5.48
C ASN A 75 -4.48 -17.57 -6.97
N ASN A 76 -4.30 -16.43 -7.63
CA ASN A 76 -4.69 -16.16 -9.01
C ASN A 76 -6.19 -16.44 -9.30
N ASP A 77 -7.05 -16.40 -8.27
CA ASP A 77 -8.49 -16.60 -8.41
C ASP A 77 -9.25 -15.34 -7.98
N LYS A 78 -9.97 -14.74 -8.92
CA LYS A 78 -10.76 -13.51 -8.70
C LYS A 78 -11.90 -13.69 -7.71
N GLN A 79 -12.30 -14.93 -7.40
CA GLN A 79 -13.27 -15.20 -6.33
C GLN A 79 -12.70 -14.87 -4.94
N TYR A 80 -11.38 -14.93 -4.77
CA TYR A 80 -10.70 -14.55 -3.53
C TYR A 80 -10.28 -13.08 -3.58
N TYR A 81 -11.20 -12.23 -4.02
CA TYR A 81 -11.02 -10.79 -4.00
C TYR A 81 -11.03 -10.24 -2.57
N PHE A 82 -10.18 -9.25 -2.33
CA PHE A 82 -10.13 -8.50 -1.08
C PHE A 82 -9.95 -7.01 -1.34
N ASP A 83 -10.29 -6.22 -0.32
CA ASP A 83 -10.03 -4.79 -0.24
C ASP A 83 -9.43 -4.47 1.12
N ALA A 84 -8.13 -4.15 1.15
CA ALA A 84 -7.39 -3.86 2.37
C ALA A 84 -7.52 -2.37 2.72
N HIS A 85 -8.07 -2.08 3.89
CA HIS A 85 -8.26 -0.72 4.36
C HIS A 85 -7.12 -0.29 5.30
N ILE A 86 -6.54 0.86 5.00
CA ILE A 86 -5.39 1.42 5.71
C ILE A 86 -5.73 2.86 6.11
N SER A 87 -5.75 3.14 7.41
CA SER A 87 -6.21 4.43 7.93
C SER A 87 -5.25 5.00 8.96
N SER A 88 -5.50 6.24 9.38
CA SER A 88 -4.74 6.91 10.43
C SER A 88 -4.82 6.20 11.79
N ILE A 89 -5.86 5.39 12.03
CA ILE A 89 -6.02 4.63 13.29
C ILE A 89 -4.82 3.68 13.49
N GLU A 90 -4.33 3.10 12.40
CA GLU A 90 -3.20 2.16 12.38
C GLU A 90 -1.92 2.84 11.86
N SER A 91 -1.78 4.16 12.06
CA SER A 91 -0.63 4.95 11.58
C SER A 91 -0.35 4.79 10.08
N TYR A 92 -1.43 4.62 9.29
CA TYR A 92 -1.38 4.35 7.86
C TYR A 92 -0.58 3.09 7.48
N GLN A 93 -0.52 2.10 8.37
CA GLN A 93 0.01 0.78 8.09
C GLN A 93 -1.13 -0.23 8.07
N PHE A 94 -1.14 -1.12 7.08
CA PHE A 94 -2.10 -2.22 7.03
C PHE A 94 -1.93 -3.09 8.28
N ASN A 95 -3.00 -3.28 9.03
CA ASN A 95 -2.94 -4.05 10.27
C ASN A 95 -4.07 -5.10 10.38
N GLY A 96 -4.54 -5.62 9.24
CA GLY A 96 -5.54 -6.70 9.19
C GLY A 96 -6.97 -6.25 8.89
N ASN A 97 -7.23 -4.95 8.67
CA ASN A 97 -8.55 -4.48 8.26
C ASN A 97 -8.84 -4.82 6.79
N LEU A 98 -9.63 -5.87 6.55
CA LEU A 98 -9.85 -6.47 5.24
C LEU A 98 -11.35 -6.59 4.95
N GLY A 99 -11.80 -6.04 3.82
CA GLY A 99 -13.10 -6.34 3.23
C GLY A 99 -12.97 -7.49 2.23
N PHE A 100 -13.87 -8.47 2.28
CA PHE A 100 -13.91 -9.60 1.33
C PHE A 100 -15.28 -10.28 1.34
N ASN A 101 -15.55 -11.17 0.38
CA ASN A 101 -16.79 -11.94 0.35
C ASN A 101 -16.71 -13.16 1.30
N PRO A 102 -17.55 -13.24 2.34
CA PRO A 102 -17.49 -14.31 3.34
C PRO A 102 -17.72 -15.71 2.76
N LYS A 103 -18.48 -15.82 1.66
CA LYS A 103 -18.75 -17.12 1.02
C LYS A 103 -17.54 -17.74 0.33
N THR A 104 -16.46 -16.96 0.17
CA THR A 104 -15.27 -17.31 -0.62
C THR A 104 -14.00 -17.29 0.25
N LEU A 105 -13.35 -16.13 0.40
CA LEU A 105 -12.06 -15.95 1.07
C LEU A 105 -12.10 -16.36 2.56
N GLU A 106 -13.22 -16.15 3.26
CA GLU A 106 -13.35 -16.51 4.69
C GLU A 106 -13.01 -17.98 4.97
N LYS A 107 -13.42 -18.87 4.06
CA LYS A 107 -13.23 -20.32 4.19
C LYS A 107 -11.76 -20.74 4.14
N LEU A 108 -10.89 -19.86 3.64
CA LEU A 108 -9.46 -20.11 3.59
C LEU A 108 -8.79 -19.80 4.93
N PHE A 109 -9.40 -19.03 5.84
CA PHE A 109 -8.77 -18.72 7.12
C PHE A 109 -8.59 -19.96 8.01
N TYR A 110 -7.52 -19.97 8.79
CA TYR A 110 -7.37 -20.91 9.90
C TYR A 110 -8.46 -20.73 10.95
N HIS A 111 -8.78 -19.47 11.25
CA HIS A 111 -9.82 -19.08 12.19
C HIS A 111 -10.79 -18.08 11.53
N PRO A 112 -12.10 -18.39 11.46
CA PRO A 112 -13.09 -17.47 10.91
C PRO A 112 -13.31 -16.24 11.80
N ASP A 113 -13.08 -16.39 13.10
CA ASP A 113 -13.12 -15.29 14.06
C ASP A 113 -11.91 -14.35 13.84
N PRO A 114 -12.14 -13.08 13.45
CA PRO A 114 -11.06 -12.13 13.20
C PRO A 114 -10.17 -11.86 14.41
N SER A 115 -10.70 -11.99 15.63
CA SER A 115 -9.94 -11.75 16.87
C SER A 115 -8.83 -12.79 17.10
N LYS A 116 -8.90 -13.93 16.41
CA LYS A 116 -7.88 -15.00 16.47
C LYS A 116 -6.84 -14.91 15.36
N GLN A 117 -7.00 -13.95 14.45
CA GLN A 117 -6.06 -13.74 13.36
C GLN A 117 -4.90 -12.87 13.85
N LEU A 118 -3.69 -13.20 13.41
CA LEU A 118 -2.50 -12.43 13.75
C LEU A 118 -2.42 -11.19 12.87
N ASN A 119 -2.36 -10.01 13.48
CA ASN A 119 -2.15 -8.79 12.73
C ASN A 119 -0.66 -8.62 12.35
N PRO A 120 -0.34 -7.91 11.25
CA PRO A 120 1.04 -7.67 10.83
C PRO A 120 1.95 -7.13 11.94
N ASN A 121 1.48 -6.22 12.80
CA ASN A 121 2.29 -5.67 13.88
C ASN A 121 2.72 -6.75 14.91
N GLU A 122 1.81 -7.65 15.27
CA GLU A 122 2.09 -8.79 16.13
C GLU A 122 3.08 -9.76 15.49
N ILE A 123 2.90 -10.04 14.19
CA ILE A 123 3.77 -10.94 13.43
C ILE A 123 5.19 -10.39 13.39
N ILE A 124 5.35 -9.14 12.93
CA ILE A 124 6.64 -8.44 12.84
C ILE A 124 7.37 -8.45 14.18
N LYS A 125 6.64 -8.17 15.27
CA LYS A 125 7.20 -8.17 16.63
C LYS A 125 7.62 -9.58 17.08
N ARG A 126 6.77 -10.59 16.88
CA ARG A 126 7.02 -11.97 17.30
C ARG A 126 8.19 -12.59 16.55
N GLU A 127 8.32 -12.30 15.26
CA GLU A 127 9.34 -12.85 14.38
C GLU A 127 10.62 -12.01 14.33
N HIS A 128 10.72 -10.93 15.12
CA HIS A 128 11.88 -10.03 15.16
C HIS A 128 12.25 -9.48 13.77
N MET A 129 11.25 -9.20 12.93
CA MET A 129 11.47 -8.70 11.58
C MET A 129 11.92 -7.24 11.63
N ASN A 130 12.69 -6.83 10.62
CA ASN A 130 13.10 -5.43 10.49
C ASN A 130 11.89 -4.55 10.16
N LYS A 131 11.52 -3.67 11.09
CA LYS A 131 10.38 -2.75 10.92
C LYS A 131 10.50 -1.86 9.68
N GLN A 132 11.71 -1.50 9.26
CA GLN A 132 11.92 -0.61 8.10
C GLN A 132 11.45 -1.24 6.78
N ASP A 133 11.34 -2.56 6.72
CA ASP A 133 10.84 -3.29 5.54
C ASP A 133 9.30 -3.30 5.50
N TYR A 134 8.65 -3.02 6.63
CA TYR A 134 7.21 -3.12 6.83
C TYR A 134 6.55 -1.82 7.30
N GLU A 135 7.28 -0.71 7.40
CA GLU A 135 6.74 0.60 7.76
C GLU A 135 7.18 1.64 6.72
N ALA A 136 6.20 2.39 6.21
CA ALA A 136 6.46 3.48 5.29
C ALA A 136 5.45 4.62 5.48
N ASP A 137 5.93 5.85 5.41
CA ASP A 137 5.05 7.02 5.47
C ASP A 137 4.13 7.07 4.24
N PRO A 138 2.83 7.38 4.42
CA PRO A 138 1.91 7.46 3.30
C PRO A 138 2.33 8.56 2.32
N PRO A 139 2.26 8.31 1.00
CA PRO A 139 2.41 9.34 -0.01
C PRO A 139 1.15 10.21 -0.01
N ILE A 140 1.25 11.42 -0.57
CA ILE A 140 0.03 12.12 -0.98
C ILE A 140 -0.46 11.39 -2.25
N ILE A 141 -1.74 11.01 -2.32
CA ILE A 141 -2.33 10.50 -3.58
C ILE A 141 -3.36 11.52 -4.03
N TRP A 142 -3.13 12.08 -5.22
CA TRP A 142 -4.02 13.02 -5.87
C TRP A 142 -5.04 12.24 -6.73
N GLY A 143 -6.33 12.55 -6.59
CA GLY A 143 -7.42 11.93 -7.36
C GLY A 143 -8.41 11.19 -6.46
N PHE A 144 -9.68 11.58 -6.58
CA PHE A 144 -10.86 10.91 -6.04
C PHE A 144 -11.57 10.17 -7.16
#